data_AF-A0A0V0HLN1-F1
#
_entry.id   AF-A0A0V0HLN1-F1
#
_cell.length_a   1.000
_cell.length_b   1.000
_cell.length_c   1.000
_cell.angle_alpha   90.00
_cell.angle_beta   90.00
_cell.angle_gamma   90.00
#
_symmetry.space_group_name_H-M   'P 1'
#
loop_
_entity.id
_entity.type
_entity.pdbx_description
1 polymer ?
#
loop_
_entity_poly.entity_id
_entity_poly.type
_entity_poly.pdbx_seq_one_letter_code
_entity_poly.pdbx_strand_id
1 'polypeptide(L)'
;MGPLTVSPMGFGTWAWGNQLLWGYQDSMDSELQQTFNFAVENGINLFDTADSYGTGKLNGQSEKLLGKFIREFPGDKQVKNDIVIATKFAAYPWRLTPGQFVNACKSSLERMEIEQIGIGQLHWSTANYAPLQERALWDGLVAMYEKGLVRAVGVSNYGPKQLLKIYKYLDDRGVPLRSAQVLTLLLNLL
;
A
#
# COMPACT_ATOMS: atom_id res chain seq x y z
N MET A 1 -6.83 0.71 -13.00
CA MET A 1 -6.20 -0.54 -12.48
C MET A 1 -7.27 -1.61 -12.24
N GLY A 2 -7.78 -2.28 -13.27
CA GLY A 2 -8.95 -3.16 -13.13
C GLY A 2 -10.23 -2.34 -12.90
N PRO A 3 -11.13 -2.73 -11.95
CA PRO A 3 -12.35 -1.97 -11.64
C PRO A 3 -12.08 -0.65 -10.91
N LEU A 4 -10.82 -0.38 -10.54
CA LEU A 4 -10.39 0.88 -9.93
C LEU A 4 -10.03 1.88 -11.03
N THR A 5 -10.71 3.01 -11.06
CA THR A 5 -10.30 4.18 -11.84
C THR A 5 -9.33 4.99 -11.01
N VAL A 6 -8.11 5.22 -11.52
CA VAL A 6 -7.07 5.96 -10.82
C VAL A 6 -6.50 7.06 -11.71
N SER A 7 -6.06 8.15 -11.08
CA SER A 7 -5.36 9.25 -11.73
C SER A 7 -4.06 8.76 -12.39
N PRO A 8 -3.62 9.37 -13.51
CA PRO A 8 -2.35 9.02 -14.15
C PRO A 8 -1.12 9.24 -13.26
N MET A 9 -1.25 10.14 -12.27
CA MET A 9 -0.26 10.41 -11.25
C MET A 9 -0.78 9.96 -9.89
N GLY A 10 0.01 9.19 -9.16
CA GLY A 10 -0.24 8.83 -7.77
C GLY A 10 0.62 9.65 -6.81
N PHE A 11 0.23 9.67 -5.54
CA PHE A 11 0.92 10.41 -4.48
C PHE A 11 1.55 9.44 -3.47
N GLY A 12 2.89 9.41 -3.40
CA GLY A 12 3.61 8.57 -2.44
C GLY A 12 3.80 9.25 -1.09
N THR A 13 3.54 8.54 0.00
CA THR A 13 3.54 9.10 1.36
C THR A 13 4.70 8.57 2.24
N TRP A 14 5.78 8.06 1.64
CA TRP A 14 6.89 7.45 2.39
C TRP A 14 7.59 8.41 3.37
N ALA A 15 7.68 9.69 3.01
CA ALA A 15 8.26 10.72 3.87
C ALA A 15 7.39 11.02 5.12
N TRP A 16 6.08 10.74 5.06
CA TRP A 16 5.16 11.08 6.14
C TRP A 16 5.39 10.15 7.33
N GLY A 17 5.71 10.74 8.49
CA GLY A 17 6.05 9.99 9.69
C GLY A 17 7.49 9.46 9.75
N ASN A 18 8.35 9.80 8.78
CA ASN A 18 9.73 9.33 8.74
C ASN A 18 10.70 10.40 9.25
N GLN A 19 11.10 10.25 10.51
CA GLN A 19 11.98 11.20 11.19
C GLN A 19 13.44 11.08 10.74
N LEU A 20 13.91 9.86 10.43
CA LEU A 20 15.33 9.59 10.14
C LEU A 20 15.79 10.20 8.82
N LEU A 21 14.98 10.04 7.76
CA LEU A 21 15.38 10.42 6.40
C LEU A 21 14.84 11.80 5.99
N TRP A 22 13.69 12.22 6.55
CA TRP A 22 13.02 13.47 6.18
C TRP A 22 12.80 14.43 7.36
N GLY A 23 13.26 14.09 8.57
CA GLY A 23 13.15 15.00 9.71
C GLY A 23 11.70 15.29 10.14
N TYR A 24 10.77 14.37 9.86
CA TYR A 24 9.37 14.51 10.24
C TYR A 24 9.20 14.86 11.74
N GLN A 25 8.29 15.79 12.00
CA GLN A 25 7.81 16.18 13.33
C GLN A 25 6.30 16.38 13.25
N ASP A 26 5.57 16.10 14.34
CA ASP A 26 4.10 16.23 14.38
C ASP A 26 3.62 17.67 14.09
N SER A 27 4.48 18.68 14.28
CA SER A 27 4.20 20.07 13.89
C SER A 27 4.01 20.25 12.38
N MET A 28 4.48 19.30 11.55
CA MET A 28 4.32 19.30 10.10
C MET A 28 2.94 18.81 9.63
N ASP A 29 2.15 18.17 10.51
CA ASP A 29 0.88 17.53 10.14
C ASP A 29 -0.09 18.47 9.41
N SER A 30 -0.14 19.74 9.82
CA SER A 30 -1.01 20.75 9.19
C SER A 30 -0.60 21.01 7.73
N GLU A 31 0.70 21.13 7.46
CA GLU A 31 1.23 21.34 6.12
C GLU A 31 1.05 20.08 5.25
N LEU A 32 1.22 18.90 5.84
CA LEU A 32 0.97 17.62 5.15
C LEU A 32 -0.51 17.44 4.80
N GLN A 33 -1.44 17.82 5.69
CA GLN A 33 -2.87 17.84 5.40
C GLN A 33 -3.19 18.80 4.25
N GLN A 34 -2.62 20.00 4.25
CA GLN A 34 -2.83 20.97 3.16
C GLN A 34 -2.30 20.42 1.83
N THR A 35 -1.14 19.75 1.84
CA THR A 35 -0.58 19.08 0.67
C THR A 35 -1.49 17.96 0.15
N PHE A 36 -2.03 17.15 1.06
CA PHE A 36 -3.00 16.11 0.73
C PHE A 36 -4.27 16.73 0.11
N ASN A 37 -4.83 17.76 0.73
CA ASN A 37 -6.04 18.44 0.24
C ASN A 37 -5.81 18.98 -1.17
N PHE A 38 -4.70 19.69 -1.39
CA PHE A 38 -4.32 20.23 -2.68
C PHE A 38 -4.19 19.13 -3.75
N ALA A 39 -3.57 17.99 -3.42
CA ALA A 39 -3.46 16.85 -4.33
C ALA A 39 -4.84 16.32 -4.74
N VAL A 40 -5.73 16.10 -3.77
CA VAL A 40 -7.10 15.60 -4.01
C VAL A 40 -7.92 16.59 -4.85
N GLU A 41 -7.88 17.88 -4.52
CA GLU A 41 -8.59 18.95 -5.25
C GLU A 41 -8.11 19.09 -6.70
N ASN A 42 -6.87 18.70 -7.00
CA ASN A 42 -6.31 18.68 -8.34
C ASN A 42 -6.45 17.31 -9.04
N GLY A 43 -7.33 16.45 -8.55
CA GLY A 43 -7.73 15.22 -9.22
C GLY A 43 -6.80 14.03 -9.00
N ILE A 44 -5.88 14.09 -8.04
CA ILE A 44 -5.16 12.89 -7.59
C ILE A 44 -6.12 12.07 -6.71
N ASN A 45 -6.32 10.81 -7.08
CA ASN A 45 -7.12 9.89 -6.28
C ASN A 45 -6.34 8.64 -5.83
N LEU A 46 -5.12 8.40 -6.33
CA LEU A 46 -4.30 7.27 -5.91
C LEU A 46 -3.22 7.70 -4.90
N PHE A 47 -3.29 7.15 -3.69
CA PHE A 47 -2.32 7.40 -2.62
C PHE A 47 -1.58 6.11 -2.25
N ASP A 48 -0.25 6.16 -2.25
CA ASP A 48 0.64 5.04 -2.00
C ASP A 48 1.29 5.16 -0.61
N THR A 49 1.13 4.13 0.21
CA THR A 49 1.68 4.03 1.57
C THR A 49 2.22 2.62 1.85
N ALA A 50 2.66 2.35 3.08
CA ALA A 50 3.03 1.02 3.56
C ALA A 50 2.94 0.93 5.08
N ASP A 51 2.72 -0.27 5.60
CA ASP A 51 2.73 -0.55 7.03
C ASP A 51 4.10 -0.28 7.69
N SER A 52 5.15 -0.35 6.88
CA SER A 52 6.53 -0.08 7.29
C SER A 52 6.94 1.39 7.14
N TYR A 53 6.07 2.28 6.64
CA TYR A 53 6.42 3.70 6.49
C TYR A 53 6.35 4.43 7.84
N GLY A 54 7.39 5.19 8.10
CA GLY A 54 7.72 5.76 9.41
C GLY A 54 8.92 5.07 10.06
N THR A 55 9.39 5.60 11.19
CA THR A 55 10.65 5.14 11.80
C THR A 55 10.52 4.93 13.31
N GLY A 56 10.98 3.78 13.79
CA GLY A 56 11.04 3.47 15.22
C GLY A 56 9.64 3.47 15.84
N LYS A 57 9.39 4.39 16.77
CA LYS A 57 8.07 4.54 17.42
C LYS A 57 6.97 5.01 16.45
N LEU A 58 7.36 5.56 15.29
CA LEU A 58 6.46 6.07 14.25
C LEU A 58 6.18 5.04 13.14
N ASN A 59 6.48 3.75 13.34
CA ASN A 59 6.13 2.73 12.33
C ASN A 59 4.61 2.73 12.06
N GLY A 60 4.24 2.80 10.78
CA GLY A 60 2.85 2.91 10.33
C GLY A 60 2.25 4.32 10.49
N GLN A 61 3.05 5.34 10.82
CA GLN A 61 2.57 6.71 10.97
C GLN A 61 2.03 7.28 9.66
N SER A 62 2.63 6.91 8.52
CA SER A 62 2.13 7.31 7.20
C SER A 62 0.67 6.90 6.97
N GLU A 63 0.30 5.69 7.37
CA GLU A 63 -1.09 5.19 7.29
C GLU A 63 -2.01 5.96 8.23
N LYS A 64 -1.58 6.25 9.47
CA LYS A 64 -2.38 7.05 10.41
C LYS A 64 -2.65 8.45 9.90
N LEU A 65 -1.62 9.11 9.37
CA LEU A 65 -1.74 10.45 8.78
C LEU A 65 -2.68 10.41 7.57
N LEU A 66 -2.48 9.47 6.64
CA LEU A 66 -3.35 9.35 5.46
C LEU A 66 -4.81 9.10 5.84
N GLY A 67 -5.07 8.21 6.80
CA GLY A 67 -6.42 7.98 7.32
C GLY A 67 -7.06 9.22 7.93
N LYS A 68 -6.32 9.92 8.80
CA LYS A 68 -6.73 11.21 9.37
C LYS A 68 -7.06 12.21 8.27
N PHE A 69 -6.18 12.35 7.27
CA PHE A 69 -6.33 13.34 6.22
C PHE A 69 -7.52 13.10 5.31
N ILE A 70 -7.81 11.84 4.99
CA ILE A 70 -9.04 11.45 4.27
C ILE A 70 -10.27 11.81 5.11
N ARG A 71 -10.26 11.52 6.42
CA ARG A 71 -11.40 11.81 7.30
C ARG A 71 -11.66 13.31 7.42
N GLU A 72 -10.61 14.10 7.58
CA GLU A 72 -10.65 15.56 7.77
C GLU A 72 -10.71 16.35 6.46
N PHE A 73 -10.65 15.70 5.30
CA PHE A 73 -10.77 16.35 3.99
C PHE A 73 -12.07 17.18 3.90
N PRO A 74 -11.98 18.51 3.69
CA PRO A 74 -13.14 19.40 3.74
C PRO A 74 -13.93 19.45 2.42
N GLY A 75 -13.40 18.86 1.35
CA GLY A 75 -14.01 18.90 0.03
C GLY A 75 -15.19 17.95 -0.16
N ASP A 76 -15.57 17.75 -1.42
CA ASP A 76 -16.76 16.98 -1.78
C ASP A 76 -16.67 15.50 -1.34
N LYS A 77 -17.78 14.98 -0.80
CA LYS A 77 -17.87 13.60 -0.31
C LYS A 77 -17.65 12.56 -1.41
N GLN A 78 -18.11 12.83 -2.63
CA GLN A 78 -17.87 11.97 -3.79
C GLN A 78 -16.39 11.91 -4.13
N VAL A 79 -15.70 13.06 -4.12
CA VAL A 79 -14.24 13.12 -4.34
C VAL A 79 -13.50 12.32 -3.26
N LYS A 80 -13.89 12.48 -2.00
CA LYS A 80 -13.36 11.69 -0.88
C LYS A 80 -13.58 10.18 -1.05
N ASN A 81 -14.76 9.77 -1.53
CA ASN A 81 -15.09 8.37 -1.76
C ASN A 81 -14.37 7.77 -2.98
N ASP A 82 -13.86 8.61 -3.89
CA ASP A 82 -13.07 8.18 -5.05
C ASP A 82 -11.60 7.93 -4.71
N ILE A 83 -11.16 8.27 -3.50
CA ILE A 83 -9.78 8.04 -3.05
C ILE A 83 -9.48 6.53 -2.97
N VAL A 84 -8.44 6.12 -3.69
CA VAL A 84 -7.91 4.77 -3.73
C VAL A 84 -6.58 4.73 -2.97
N ILE A 85 -6.53 3.93 -1.91
CA ILE A 85 -5.30 3.68 -1.17
C ILE A 85 -4.64 2.39 -1.67
N ALA A 86 -3.37 2.49 -2.01
CA ALA A 86 -2.46 1.37 -2.20
C ALA A 86 -1.53 1.28 -0.99
N THR A 87 -1.67 0.25 -0.14
CA THR A 87 -0.72 0.00 0.96
C THR A 87 0.08 -1.26 0.72
N LYS A 88 1.31 -1.28 1.24
CA LYS A 88 2.22 -2.42 1.14
C LYS A 88 2.45 -3.04 2.51
N PHE A 89 2.57 -4.36 2.51
CA PHE A 89 2.87 -5.13 3.70
C PHE A 89 4.29 -5.67 3.59
N ALA A 90 5.16 -5.21 4.49
CA ALA A 90 6.54 -5.68 4.61
C ALA A 90 6.61 -7.21 4.82
N ALA A 91 7.55 -7.88 4.16
CA ALA A 91 7.76 -9.32 4.35
C ALA A 91 8.65 -9.61 5.57
N TYR A 92 8.24 -9.11 6.74
CA TYR A 92 9.00 -9.26 7.98
C TYR A 92 9.25 -10.73 8.35
N PRO A 93 10.38 -11.09 8.98
CA PRO A 93 10.74 -12.48 9.29
C PRO A 93 9.71 -13.26 10.11
N TRP A 94 8.91 -12.56 10.92
CA TRP A 94 7.85 -13.19 11.73
C TRP A 94 6.54 -13.42 10.96
N ARG A 95 6.39 -12.92 9.73
CA ARG A 95 5.21 -13.16 8.88
C ARG A 95 5.44 -14.43 8.05
N LEU A 96 5.19 -15.57 8.67
CA LEU A 96 5.46 -16.91 8.13
C LEU A 96 4.19 -17.63 7.66
N THR A 97 3.01 -17.11 8.02
CA THR A 97 1.72 -17.72 7.69
C THR A 97 0.80 -16.72 6.97
N PRO A 98 -0.19 -17.22 6.19
CA PRO A 98 -1.18 -16.35 5.54
C PRO A 98 -1.94 -15.49 6.55
N GLY A 99 -2.29 -16.06 7.71
CA GLY A 99 -3.02 -15.38 8.77
C GLY A 99 -2.25 -14.18 9.36
N GLN A 100 -0.92 -14.28 9.49
CA GLN A 100 -0.11 -13.14 9.95
C GLN A 100 -0.08 -12.00 8.93
N PHE A 101 -0.13 -12.32 7.63
CA PHE A 101 -0.23 -11.32 6.58
C PHE A 101 -1.62 -10.67 6.54
N VAL A 102 -2.68 -11.45 6.70
CA VAL A 102 -4.05 -10.94 6.88
C VAL A 102 -4.15 -10.03 8.11
N ASN A 103 -3.52 -10.38 9.23
CA ASN A 103 -3.49 -9.53 10.42
C ASN A 103 -2.76 -8.22 10.17
N ALA A 104 -1.68 -8.21 9.37
CA ALA A 104 -1.02 -6.97 8.97
C ALA A 104 -1.97 -6.04 8.21
N CYS A 105 -2.77 -6.57 7.29
CA CYS A 105 -3.81 -5.82 6.59
C CYS A 105 -4.89 -5.27 7.52
N LYS A 106 -5.37 -6.07 8.48
CA LYS A 106 -6.31 -5.60 9.49
C LYS A 106 -5.74 -4.45 10.32
N SER A 107 -4.48 -4.56 10.76
CA SER A 107 -3.83 -3.46 11.48
C SER A 107 -3.64 -2.21 10.63
N SER A 108 -3.43 -2.34 9.31
CA SER A 108 -3.42 -1.19 8.38
C SER A 108 -4.79 -0.54 8.25
N LEU A 109 -5.87 -1.33 8.13
CA LEU A 109 -7.26 -0.84 8.13
C LEU A 109 -7.56 -0.08 9.43
N GLU A 110 -7.16 -0.64 10.58
CA GLU A 110 -7.30 0.00 11.89
C GLU A 110 -6.53 1.32 11.99
N ARG A 111 -5.27 1.36 11.53
CA ARG A 111 -4.46 2.60 11.55
C ARG A 111 -5.06 3.70 10.67
N MET A 112 -5.61 3.34 9.52
CA MET A 112 -6.26 4.30 8.60
C MET A 112 -7.70 4.63 8.99
N GLU A 113 -8.32 3.80 9.84
CA GLU A 113 -9.74 3.81 10.18
C GLU A 113 -10.62 3.78 8.91
N ILE A 114 -10.36 2.81 8.04
CA ILE A 114 -11.15 2.54 6.83
C ILE A 114 -11.61 1.08 6.82
N GLU A 115 -12.71 0.81 6.11
CA GLU A 115 -13.30 -0.54 6.07
C GLU A 115 -12.66 -1.45 5.02
N GLN A 116 -12.10 -0.87 3.95
CA GLN A 116 -11.55 -1.63 2.83
C GLN A 116 -10.41 -0.86 2.17
N ILE A 117 -9.31 -1.56 1.87
CA ILE A 117 -8.17 -1.02 1.12
C ILE A 117 -8.43 -1.15 -0.39
N GLY A 118 -8.02 -0.15 -1.16
CA GLY A 118 -8.07 -0.22 -2.62
C GLY A 118 -7.18 -1.34 -3.17
N ILE A 119 -5.88 -1.25 -2.90
CA ILE A 119 -4.89 -2.24 -3.35
C ILE A 119 -3.99 -2.65 -2.19
N GLY A 120 -4.04 -3.92 -1.79
CA GLY A 120 -3.11 -4.50 -0.81
C GLY A 120 -1.92 -5.16 -1.50
N GLN A 121 -0.71 -4.71 -1.20
CA GLN A 121 0.49 -5.12 -1.94
C GLN A 121 1.48 -5.88 -1.07
N LEU A 122 2.16 -6.88 -1.65
CA LEU A 122 3.36 -7.45 -1.05
C LEU A 122 4.57 -6.57 -1.37
N HIS A 123 5.25 -6.06 -0.33
CA HIS A 123 6.24 -4.98 -0.48
C HIS A 123 7.53 -5.42 -1.19
N TRP A 124 7.95 -6.68 -1.06
CA TRP A 124 9.05 -7.26 -1.82
C TRP A 124 8.94 -8.79 -1.86
N SER A 125 9.57 -9.41 -2.85
CA SER A 125 9.68 -10.86 -2.98
C SER A 125 10.70 -11.42 -1.98
N THR A 126 10.35 -12.52 -1.31
CA THR A 126 11.23 -13.29 -0.43
C THR A 126 11.79 -14.54 -1.11
N ALA A 127 11.43 -14.82 -2.37
CA ALA A 127 11.76 -16.05 -3.09
C ALA A 127 13.24 -16.46 -3.07
N ASN A 128 14.16 -15.49 -3.05
CA ASN A 128 15.60 -15.76 -3.07
C ASN A 128 16.18 -16.18 -1.70
N TYR A 129 15.50 -15.88 -0.59
CA TYR A 129 16.02 -16.12 0.76
C TYR A 129 15.06 -16.88 1.68
N ALA A 130 13.76 -16.88 1.39
CA ALA A 130 12.72 -17.57 2.15
C ALA A 130 11.55 -18.00 1.23
N PRO A 131 11.75 -18.94 0.29
CA PRO A 131 10.73 -19.34 -0.69
C PRO A 131 9.45 -19.94 -0.08
N LEU A 132 9.54 -20.58 1.09
CA LEU A 132 8.37 -21.07 1.82
C LEU A 132 7.55 -19.90 2.40
N GLN A 133 8.23 -18.87 2.91
CA GLN A 133 7.58 -17.64 3.35
C GLN A 133 6.85 -16.98 2.18
N GLU A 134 7.51 -16.86 1.02
CA GLU A 134 6.90 -16.27 -0.19
C GLU A 134 5.54 -16.90 -0.50
N ARG A 135 5.47 -18.24 -0.49
CA ARG A 135 4.21 -18.94 -0.72
C ARG A 135 3.14 -18.62 0.32
N ALA A 136 3.50 -18.60 1.60
CA ALA A 136 2.58 -18.20 2.66
C ALA A 136 2.09 -16.75 2.51
N LEU A 137 2.94 -15.84 2.03
CA LEU A 137 2.54 -14.45 1.77
C LEU A 137 1.61 -14.34 0.55
N TRP A 138 1.80 -15.16 -0.48
CA TRP A 138 0.88 -15.24 -1.62
C TRP A 138 -0.50 -15.76 -1.21
N ASP A 139 -0.53 -16.79 -0.37
CA ASP A 139 -1.78 -17.25 0.25
C ASP A 139 -2.41 -16.18 1.14
N GLY A 140 -1.59 -15.35 1.78
CA GLY A 140 -2.05 -14.15 2.48
C GLY A 140 -2.76 -13.16 1.55
N LEU A 141 -2.19 -12.86 0.36
CA LEU A 141 -2.83 -12.01 -0.64
C LEU A 141 -4.21 -12.56 -1.07
N VAL A 142 -4.29 -13.87 -1.32
CA VAL A 142 -5.55 -14.55 -1.64
C VAL A 142 -6.55 -14.38 -0.49
N ALA A 143 -6.15 -14.72 0.73
CA ALA A 143 -7.04 -14.66 1.90
C ALA A 143 -7.51 -13.23 2.23
N MET A 144 -6.69 -12.19 2.00
CA MET A 144 -7.11 -10.81 2.18
C MET A 144 -8.20 -10.40 1.18
N TYR A 145 -8.05 -10.82 -0.07
CA TYR A 145 -9.03 -10.57 -1.13
C TYR A 145 -10.34 -11.32 -0.89
N GLU A 146 -10.28 -12.62 -0.60
CA GLU A 146 -11.46 -13.45 -0.31
C GLU A 146 -12.25 -12.96 0.91
N LYS A 147 -11.57 -12.37 1.89
CA LYS A 147 -12.21 -11.74 3.07
C LYS A 147 -12.77 -10.35 2.79
N GLY A 148 -12.61 -9.81 1.59
CA GLY A 148 -13.07 -8.47 1.22
C GLY A 148 -12.30 -7.33 1.89
N LEU A 149 -11.12 -7.59 2.47
CA LEU A 149 -10.30 -6.55 3.13
C LEU A 149 -9.63 -5.61 2.11
N VAL A 150 -9.40 -6.12 0.89
CA VAL A 150 -8.80 -5.39 -0.22
C VAL A 150 -9.66 -5.56 -1.47
N ARG A 151 -9.78 -4.52 -2.31
CA ARG A 151 -10.48 -4.62 -3.61
C ARG A 151 -9.64 -5.29 -4.69
N ALA A 152 -8.33 -5.19 -4.58
CA ALA A 152 -7.37 -5.85 -5.46
C ALA A 152 -6.04 -6.10 -4.73
N VAL A 153 -5.17 -6.90 -5.35
CA VAL A 153 -3.82 -7.16 -4.85
C VAL A 153 -2.76 -6.63 -5.80
N GLY A 154 -1.58 -6.38 -5.26
CA GLY A 154 -0.41 -5.96 -6.02
C GLY A 154 0.90 -6.47 -5.46
N VAL A 155 1.99 -6.15 -6.13
CA VAL A 155 3.35 -6.43 -5.67
C VAL A 155 4.25 -5.24 -5.89
N SER A 156 5.31 -5.13 -5.08
CA SER A 156 6.38 -4.16 -5.27
C SER A 156 7.72 -4.88 -5.31
N ASN A 157 8.69 -4.35 -6.06
CA ASN A 157 10.05 -4.89 -6.15
C ASN A 157 10.12 -6.36 -6.64
N TYR A 158 9.31 -6.70 -7.62
CA TYR A 158 9.31 -8.03 -8.27
C TYR A 158 10.08 -8.00 -9.58
N GLY A 159 11.00 -8.95 -9.77
CA GLY A 159 11.60 -9.21 -11.07
C GLY A 159 10.62 -9.89 -12.04
N PRO A 160 10.80 -9.76 -13.37
CA PRO A 160 9.84 -10.25 -14.37
C PRO A 160 9.47 -11.73 -14.23
N LYS A 161 10.46 -12.59 -13.99
CA LYS A 161 10.23 -14.04 -13.82
C LYS A 161 9.35 -14.34 -12.61
N GLN A 162 9.56 -13.62 -11.50
CA GLN A 162 8.78 -13.82 -10.28
C GLN A 162 7.38 -13.21 -10.41
N LEU A 163 7.26 -12.08 -11.11
CA LEU A 163 5.99 -11.44 -11.43
C LEU A 163 5.07 -12.39 -12.23
N LEU A 164 5.60 -13.08 -13.23
CA LEU A 164 4.83 -14.09 -13.98
C LEU A 164 4.36 -15.26 -13.11
N LYS A 165 5.21 -15.72 -12.17
CA LYS A 165 4.84 -16.81 -11.26
C LYS A 165 3.71 -16.43 -10.32
N ILE A 166 3.77 -15.24 -9.71
CA ILE A 166 2.69 -14.79 -8.82
C ILE A 166 1.42 -14.47 -9.61
N TYR A 167 1.55 -13.87 -10.79
CA TYR A 167 0.42 -13.62 -11.68
C TYR A 167 -0.35 -14.91 -11.95
N LYS A 168 0.33 -15.96 -12.41
CA LYS A 168 -0.31 -17.27 -12.63
C LYS A 168 -0.91 -17.83 -11.34
N TYR A 169 -0.20 -17.72 -10.22
CA TYR A 169 -0.68 -18.25 -8.93
C TYR A 169 -2.01 -17.64 -8.48
N LEU A 170 -2.15 -16.32 -8.66
CA LEU A 170 -3.35 -15.56 -8.31
C LEU A 170 -4.46 -15.75 -9.34
N ASP A 171 -4.12 -15.79 -10.63
CA ASP A 171 -5.06 -16.01 -11.74
C ASP A 171 -5.74 -17.39 -11.64
N ASP A 172 -4.97 -18.44 -11.32
CA ASP A 172 -5.49 -19.79 -11.07
C ASP A 172 -6.50 -19.84 -9.88
N ARG A 173 -6.58 -18.77 -9.07
CA ARG A 173 -7.50 -18.60 -7.92
C ARG A 173 -8.52 -17.48 -8.12
N GLY A 174 -8.57 -16.84 -9.28
CA GLY A 174 -9.48 -15.73 -9.56
C GLY A 174 -9.18 -14.45 -8.78
N VAL A 175 -7.95 -14.30 -8.27
CA VAL A 175 -7.53 -13.11 -7.50
C VAL A 175 -6.83 -12.11 -8.43
N PRO A 176 -7.31 -10.86 -8.53
CA PRO A 176 -6.79 -9.93 -9.52
C PRO A 176 -5.48 -9.26 -9.07
N LEU A 177 -4.37 -9.60 -9.71
CA LEU A 177 -3.12 -8.83 -9.62
C LEU A 177 -3.22 -7.56 -10.47
N ARG A 178 -3.37 -6.38 -9.84
CA ARG A 178 -3.68 -5.11 -10.52
C ARG A 178 -2.56 -4.08 -10.53
N SER A 179 -1.53 -4.27 -9.70
CA SER A 179 -0.35 -3.39 -9.70
C SER A 179 0.95 -4.17 -9.54
N ALA A 180 1.99 -3.65 -10.18
CA ALA A 180 3.38 -4.01 -9.96
C ALA A 180 4.18 -2.72 -9.84
N GLN A 181 4.58 -2.37 -8.62
CA GLN A 181 5.34 -1.15 -8.33
C GLN A 181 6.84 -1.44 -8.44
N VAL A 182 7.52 -0.72 -9.34
CA VAL A 182 8.95 -0.88 -9.62
C VAL A 182 9.63 0.48 -9.66
N LEU A 183 10.86 0.55 -9.15
CA LEU A 183 11.67 1.76 -9.23
C LEU A 183 12.11 1.99 -10.68
N THR A 184 11.60 3.07 -11.29
CA THR A 184 12.00 3.48 -12.64
C THR A 184 12.42 4.95 -12.61
N LEU A 185 13.64 5.21 -13.06
CA LEU A 185 14.25 6.54 -13.18
C LEU A 185 15.12 6.50 -14.44
N LEU A 186 15.36 7.65 -15.09
CA LEU A 186 16.22 7.70 -16.29
C LEU A 186 17.62 7.08 -16.05
N LEU A 187 18.15 7.23 -14.83
CA LEU A 187 19.45 6.67 -14.43
C LEU A 187 19.48 5.13 -14.34
N ASN A 188 18.32 4.48 -14.28
CA ASN A 188 18.20 3.02 -14.20
C ASN A 188 17.82 2.38 -15.55
N LEU A 189 17.73 3.18 -16.63
CA LEU A 189 17.37 2.75 -17.98
C LEU A 189 18.56 2.73 -18.96
N LEU A 190 19.76 3.09 -18.48
CA LEU A 190 21.04 3.03 -19.18
C LEU A 190 21.86 1.86 -18.65
#